data_AF-A0A8T4BKF4-F1
#
_entry.id   AF-A0A8T4BKF4-F1
#
_cell.length_a   1.000
_cell.length_b   1.000
_cell.length_c   1.000
_cell.angle_alpha   90.00
_cell.angle_beta   90.00
_cell.angle_gamma   90.00
#
_symmetry.space_group_name_H-M   'P 1'
#
loop_
_entity.id
_entity.type
_entity.pdbx_description
1 polymer ?
#
loop_
_entity_poly.entity_id
_entity_poly.type
_entity_poly.pdbx_seq_one_letter_code
_entity_poly.pdbx_strand_id
1 'polypeptide(L)'
;MSQKEIEESLNLLQKDWDVDPIIRDFMLGKITDVSEYPIKVKDVVFHVPYLNSQKKYILWKCFWPDCHNCCDRQGRLPLTSDDLIIIGKGLKYQNTSEFIKNETLTVTYSEPGPSGQNITMTTINLKRKTDETTDDDGTHISCRFLDNEGGCSMHPDRPGVCYLYPFSSWLENEKGTARVHATYQFTGDCPGFYLADSLDPMKDEFKDYSKIIYDYNMASNRTNREGFGSVSFV
;
A
#
# COMPACT_ATOMS: atom_id res chain seq x y z
N MET A 1 -0.24 11.97 3.09
CA MET A 1 0.01 12.99 2.05
C MET A 1 -0.86 14.20 2.28
N SER A 2 -0.37 15.37 1.89
CA SER A 2 -1.13 16.61 1.89
C SER A 2 -2.17 16.63 0.76
N GLN A 3 -3.21 17.45 0.92
CA GLN A 3 -4.23 17.64 -0.14
C GLN A 3 -3.62 18.15 -1.46
N LYS A 4 -2.56 18.96 -1.38
CA LYS A 4 -1.84 19.46 -2.55
C LYS A 4 -1.15 18.33 -3.33
N GLU A 5 -0.50 17.40 -2.65
CA GLU A 5 0.15 16.24 -3.29
C GLU A 5 -0.87 15.30 -3.95
N ILE A 6 -2.03 15.11 -3.32
CA ILE A 6 -3.14 14.33 -3.90
C ILE A 6 -3.65 15.02 -5.17
N GLU A 7 -3.86 16.34 -5.14
CA GLU A 7 -4.29 17.11 -6.31
C GLU A 7 -3.28 17.05 -7.46
N GLU A 8 -2.00 17.21 -7.17
CA GLU A 8 -0.93 17.08 -8.16
C GLU A 8 -0.89 15.67 -8.78
N SER A 9 -1.04 14.63 -7.96
CA SER A 9 -1.06 13.23 -8.43
C SER A 9 -2.29 12.96 -9.30
N LEU A 10 -3.47 13.44 -8.92
CA LEU A 10 -4.69 13.34 -9.74
C LEU A 10 -4.56 14.09 -11.07
N ASN A 11 -3.94 15.28 -11.07
CA ASN A 11 -3.70 16.05 -12.30
C ASN A 11 -2.75 15.33 -13.26
N LEU A 12 -1.75 14.62 -12.72
CA LEU A 12 -0.86 13.78 -13.52
C LEU A 12 -1.61 12.55 -14.05
N LEU A 13 -2.35 11.85 -13.20
CA LEU A 13 -3.13 10.67 -13.55
C LEU A 13 -4.12 10.95 -14.69
N GLN A 14 -4.81 12.09 -14.64
CA GLN A 14 -5.80 12.50 -15.64
C GLN A 14 -5.25 12.82 -17.03
N LYS A 15 -3.92 12.84 -17.21
CA LYS A 15 -3.33 12.98 -18.55
C LYS A 15 -3.57 11.74 -19.41
N ASP A 16 -3.58 10.57 -18.77
CA ASP A 16 -3.62 9.27 -19.45
C ASP A 16 -4.85 8.46 -19.09
N TRP A 17 -5.53 8.79 -17.98
CA TRP A 17 -6.69 8.05 -17.47
C TRP A 17 -7.90 8.94 -17.27
N ASP A 18 -9.09 8.41 -17.58
CA ASP A 18 -10.35 9.04 -17.20
C ASP A 18 -10.62 8.78 -15.72
N VAL A 19 -10.65 9.85 -14.92
CA VAL A 19 -10.92 9.78 -13.48
C VAL A 19 -12.29 10.37 -13.23
N ASP A 20 -13.19 9.58 -12.65
CA ASP A 20 -14.54 10.00 -12.29
C ASP A 20 -14.49 11.30 -11.44
N PRO A 21 -15.17 12.39 -11.86
CA PRO A 21 -15.15 13.66 -11.15
C PRO A 21 -15.62 13.57 -9.69
N ILE A 22 -16.56 12.69 -9.37
CA ILE A 22 -17.04 12.47 -8.01
C ILE A 22 -15.93 11.83 -7.16
N ILE A 23 -15.21 10.86 -7.72
CA ILE A 23 -14.08 10.22 -7.03
C ILE A 23 -12.97 11.24 -6.82
N ARG A 24 -12.65 12.05 -7.84
CA ARG A 24 -11.68 13.15 -7.71
C ARG A 24 -12.08 14.09 -6.58
N ASP A 25 -13.32 14.56 -6.55
CA ASP A 25 -13.79 15.48 -5.52
C ASP A 25 -13.81 14.84 -4.12
N PHE A 26 -14.12 13.55 -4.02
CA PHE A 26 -13.96 12.79 -2.78
C PHE A 26 -12.51 12.74 -2.31
N MET A 27 -11.55 12.38 -3.18
CA MET A 27 -10.13 12.32 -2.81
C MET A 27 -9.56 13.69 -2.39
N LEU A 28 -10.07 14.78 -2.99
CA LEU A 28 -9.74 16.15 -2.64
C LEU A 28 -10.48 16.66 -1.37
N GLY A 29 -11.22 15.80 -0.69
CA GLY A 29 -11.95 16.14 0.54
C GLY A 29 -13.13 17.08 0.35
N LYS A 30 -13.60 17.29 -0.88
CA LYS A 30 -14.79 18.13 -1.16
C LYS A 30 -16.10 17.40 -0.85
N ILE A 31 -16.10 16.08 -0.91
CA ILE A 31 -17.22 15.23 -0.48
C ILE A 31 -16.90 14.69 0.92
N THR A 32 -17.62 15.18 1.92
CA THR A 32 -17.41 14.84 3.33
C THR A 32 -18.51 13.95 3.91
N ASP A 33 -19.66 13.85 3.24
CA ASP A 33 -20.78 12.99 3.62
C ASP A 33 -20.51 11.54 3.19
N VAL A 34 -19.63 10.89 3.95
CA VAL A 34 -19.12 9.54 3.68
C VAL A 34 -19.26 8.69 4.93
N SER A 35 -19.77 7.48 4.74
CA SER A 35 -19.82 6.45 5.78
C SER A 35 -18.81 5.35 5.48
N GLU A 36 -18.29 4.75 6.54
CA GLU A 36 -17.48 3.55 6.45
C GLU A 36 -18.38 2.32 6.51
N TYR A 37 -18.22 1.40 5.55
CA TYR A 37 -18.97 0.15 5.50
C TYR A 37 -18.02 -1.03 5.76
N PRO A 38 -17.95 -1.53 7.02
CA PRO A 38 -17.07 -2.63 7.37
C PRO A 38 -17.64 -3.96 6.86
N ILE A 39 -16.83 -4.72 6.12
CA ILE A 39 -17.13 -6.10 5.73
C ILE A 39 -16.03 -7.03 6.22
N LYS A 40 -16.45 -8.15 6.81
CA LYS A 40 -15.51 -9.19 7.23
C LYS A 40 -15.39 -10.26 6.16
N VAL A 41 -14.19 -10.46 5.65
CA VAL A 41 -13.86 -11.54 4.71
C VAL A 41 -12.71 -12.34 5.29
N LYS A 42 -13.02 -13.56 5.75
CA LYS A 42 -12.10 -14.42 6.53
C LYS A 42 -11.56 -13.67 7.76
N ASP A 43 -10.25 -13.43 7.79
CA ASP A 43 -9.52 -12.85 8.91
C ASP A 43 -9.25 -11.34 8.76
N VAL A 44 -9.73 -10.73 7.67
CA VAL A 44 -9.59 -9.30 7.38
C VAL A 44 -10.95 -8.60 7.44
N VAL A 45 -10.99 -7.44 8.10
CA VAL A 45 -12.11 -6.50 8.05
C VAL A 45 -11.75 -5.39 7.06
N PHE A 46 -12.46 -5.32 5.94
CA PHE A 46 -12.31 -4.25 4.97
C PHE A 46 -13.26 -3.11 5.30
N HIS A 47 -12.74 -1.90 5.28
CA HIS A 47 -13.47 -0.66 5.52
C HIS A 47 -13.69 0.04 4.18
N VAL A 48 -14.86 -0.17 3.59
CA VAL A 48 -15.18 0.33 2.25
C VAL A 48 -15.90 1.68 2.36
N PRO A 49 -15.42 2.74 1.71
CA PRO A 49 -16.12 4.02 1.69
C PRO A 49 -17.45 3.95 0.95
N TYR A 50 -18.48 4.54 1.55
CA TYR A 50 -19.81 4.70 0.96
C TYR A 50 -20.19 6.18 0.92
N LEU A 51 -20.40 6.71 -0.28
CA LEU A 51 -20.80 8.09 -0.50
C LEU A 51 -22.32 8.20 -0.31
N ASN A 52 -22.75 8.76 0.82
CA ASN A 52 -24.16 8.76 1.22
C ASN A 52 -25.04 9.52 0.24
N SER A 53 -24.58 10.69 -0.20
CA SER A 53 -25.29 11.56 -1.15
C SER A 53 -25.49 10.90 -2.52
N GLN A 54 -24.54 10.07 -2.95
CA GLN A 54 -24.56 9.36 -4.23
C GLN A 54 -25.20 7.97 -4.11
N LYS A 55 -25.30 7.45 -2.89
CA LYS A 55 -25.71 6.07 -2.57
C LYS A 55 -24.86 5.02 -3.30
N LYS A 56 -23.54 5.22 -3.30
CA LYS A 56 -22.58 4.37 -4.01
C LYS A 56 -21.40 4.02 -3.11
N TYR A 57 -20.88 2.81 -3.28
CA TYR A 57 -19.59 2.40 -2.76
C TYR A 57 -18.48 2.94 -3.66
N ILE A 58 -17.32 3.25 -3.07
CA ILE A 58 -16.07 3.39 -3.83
C ILE A 58 -15.39 2.02 -3.81
N LEU A 59 -15.26 1.41 -4.98
CA LEU A 59 -14.58 0.15 -5.22
C LEU A 59 -13.32 0.37 -6.05
N TRP A 60 -12.55 -0.70 -6.23
CA TRP A 60 -11.25 -0.66 -6.89
C TRP A 60 -11.03 -1.89 -7.78
N LYS A 61 -10.26 -1.71 -8.85
CA LYS A 61 -9.71 -2.77 -9.69
C LYS A 61 -8.26 -2.46 -10.07
N CYS A 62 -7.41 -3.49 -10.07
CA CYS A 62 -6.04 -3.35 -10.57
C CYS A 62 -6.02 -3.35 -12.10
N PHE A 63 -5.29 -2.39 -12.70
CA PHE A 63 -5.00 -2.36 -14.14
C PHE A 63 -3.54 -2.66 -14.47
N TRP A 64 -2.75 -3.15 -13.52
CA TRP A 64 -1.38 -3.60 -13.83
C TRP A 64 -1.41 -4.76 -14.84
N PRO A 65 -0.53 -4.77 -15.87
CA PRO A 65 0.61 -3.87 -16.09
C PRO A 65 0.30 -2.55 -16.82
N ASP A 66 -0.87 -2.41 -17.44
CA ASP A 66 -1.26 -1.19 -18.19
C ASP A 66 -1.20 0.08 -17.32
N CYS A 67 -1.43 -0.06 -16.01
CA CYS A 67 -1.14 0.96 -15.00
C CYS A 67 0.00 0.50 -14.08
N HIS A 68 1.08 1.29 -14.03
CA HIS A 68 2.25 1.06 -13.17
C HIS A 68 2.58 2.27 -12.27
N ASN A 69 1.67 3.23 -12.11
CA ASN A 69 1.89 4.44 -11.32
C ASN A 69 2.31 4.18 -9.86
N CYS A 70 1.78 3.13 -9.23
CA CYS A 70 2.20 2.75 -7.88
C CYS A 70 3.68 2.32 -7.83
N CYS A 71 4.23 1.78 -8.91
CA CYS A 71 5.65 1.47 -9.01
C CYS A 71 6.51 2.69 -9.37
N ASP A 72 5.95 3.64 -10.14
CA ASP A 72 6.66 4.86 -10.56
C ASP A 72 6.70 5.97 -9.51
N ARG A 73 5.75 5.95 -8.57
CA ARG A 73 5.58 6.98 -7.54
C ARG A 73 5.61 6.38 -6.14
N GLN A 74 6.38 5.30 -5.98
CA GLN A 74 6.44 4.58 -4.71
C GLN A 74 7.16 5.44 -3.66
N GLY A 75 6.54 5.64 -2.50
CA GLY A 75 7.16 6.36 -1.38
C GLY A 75 8.16 5.53 -0.57
N ARG A 76 7.87 4.23 -0.35
CA ARG A 76 8.70 3.29 0.44
C ARG A 76 8.45 1.85 0.00
N LEU A 77 9.42 0.96 0.14
CA LEU A 77 9.22 -0.48 -0.12
C LEU A 77 9.57 -1.32 1.12
N PRO A 78 8.76 -1.29 2.20
CA PRO A 78 9.02 -2.08 3.39
C PRO A 78 9.13 -3.56 3.05
N LEU A 79 10.20 -4.20 3.54
CA LEU A 79 10.47 -5.61 3.37
C LEU A 79 10.10 -6.38 4.63
N THR A 80 9.50 -7.55 4.46
CA THR A 80 9.41 -8.57 5.49
C THR A 80 10.70 -9.39 5.53
N SER A 81 10.93 -10.14 6.60
CA SER A 81 12.08 -11.04 6.67
C SER A 81 12.07 -12.15 5.60
N ASP A 82 10.89 -12.55 5.13
CA ASP A 82 10.77 -13.46 3.98
C ASP A 82 11.24 -12.77 2.70
N ASP A 83 10.85 -11.50 2.48
CA ASP A 83 11.30 -10.71 1.34
C ASP A 83 12.83 -10.58 1.32
N LEU A 84 13.47 -10.37 2.47
CA LEU A 84 14.95 -10.28 2.57
C LEU A 84 15.64 -11.55 2.06
N ILE A 85 15.03 -12.72 2.24
CA ILE A 85 15.56 -14.00 1.80
C ILE A 85 15.23 -14.26 0.33
N ILE A 86 13.96 -14.05 -0.05
CA ILE A 86 13.44 -14.36 -1.39
C ILE A 86 14.08 -13.43 -2.42
N ILE A 87 14.02 -12.12 -2.19
CA ILE A 87 14.58 -11.11 -3.10
C ILE A 87 16.10 -11.21 -3.14
N GLY A 88 16.75 -11.41 -1.99
CA GLY A 88 18.20 -11.61 -1.93
C GLY A 88 18.67 -12.75 -2.84
N LYS A 89 17.96 -13.90 -2.81
CA LYS A 89 18.22 -15.03 -3.72
C LYS A 89 17.90 -14.69 -5.18
N GLY A 90 16.79 -14.00 -5.43
CA GLY A 90 16.39 -13.53 -6.76
C GLY A 90 17.48 -12.69 -7.43
N LEU A 91 18.03 -11.74 -6.68
CA LEU A 91 19.14 -10.85 -7.06
C LEU A 91 20.54 -11.48 -6.96
N LYS A 92 20.62 -12.79 -6.72
CA LYS A 92 21.87 -13.59 -6.73
C LYS A 92 22.87 -13.25 -5.62
N TYR A 93 22.42 -12.67 -4.51
CA TYR A 93 23.25 -12.51 -3.32
C TYR A 93 23.53 -13.86 -2.65
N GLN A 94 24.76 -14.05 -2.16
CA GLN A 94 25.18 -15.31 -1.53
C GLN A 94 24.58 -15.48 -0.12
N ASN A 95 24.33 -14.36 0.57
CA ASN A 95 23.73 -14.36 1.90
C ASN A 95 22.89 -13.09 2.12
N THR A 96 21.92 -13.20 3.03
CA THR A 96 20.97 -12.12 3.35
C THR A 96 21.67 -10.88 3.91
N SER A 97 22.78 -11.02 4.64
CA SER A 97 23.50 -9.87 5.22
C SER A 97 24.09 -8.96 4.14
N GLU A 98 24.65 -9.55 3.08
CA GLU A 98 25.17 -8.81 1.93
C GLU A 98 24.05 -8.09 1.17
N PHE A 99 22.91 -8.75 0.96
CA PHE A 99 21.71 -8.14 0.38
C PHE A 99 21.25 -6.94 1.21
N ILE A 100 21.07 -7.11 2.53
CA ILE A 100 20.67 -6.03 3.44
C ILE A 100 21.61 -4.84 3.31
N LYS A 101 22.92 -5.07 3.39
CA LYS A 101 23.93 -4.00 3.33
C LYS A 101 23.86 -3.19 2.04
N ASN A 102 23.65 -3.86 0.90
CA ASN A 102 23.78 -3.24 -0.41
C ASN A 102 22.46 -2.68 -0.94
N GLU A 103 21.35 -3.36 -0.66
CA GLU A 103 20.07 -3.14 -1.34
C GLU A 103 18.96 -2.58 -0.44
N THR A 104 19.23 -2.37 0.84
CA THR A 104 18.22 -1.87 1.77
C THR A 104 18.58 -0.55 2.45
N LEU A 105 17.56 0.14 2.93
CA LEU A 105 17.65 1.31 3.79
C LEU A 105 16.72 1.14 4.99
N THR A 106 17.22 1.45 6.18
CA THR A 106 16.38 1.51 7.38
C THR A 106 15.99 2.95 7.64
N VAL A 107 14.69 3.20 7.74
CA VAL A 107 14.13 4.54 7.94
C VAL A 107 13.11 4.52 9.08
N THR A 108 13.05 5.61 9.83
CA THR A 108 12.07 5.82 10.91
C THR A 108 11.20 7.01 10.55
N TYR A 109 9.89 6.81 10.54
CA TYR A 109 8.90 7.83 10.17
C TYR A 109 7.66 7.73 11.04
N SER A 110 6.88 8.80 11.07
CA SER A 110 5.60 8.86 11.79
C SER A 110 4.46 9.15 10.83
N GLU A 111 3.37 8.41 10.97
CA GLU A 111 2.15 8.59 10.19
C GLU A 111 0.91 8.58 11.10
N PRO A 112 -0.18 9.25 10.70
CA PRO A 112 -1.45 9.15 11.40
C PRO A 112 -1.96 7.70 11.37
N GLY A 113 -2.24 7.17 12.56
CA GLY A 113 -2.85 5.88 12.75
C GLY A 113 -4.36 5.89 12.48
N PRO A 114 -4.98 4.72 12.36
CA PRO A 114 -6.40 4.57 12.03
C PRO A 114 -7.35 5.25 13.03
N SER A 115 -6.95 5.35 14.31
CA SER A 115 -7.76 6.01 15.36
C SER A 115 -7.28 7.43 15.67
N GLY A 116 -6.46 8.03 14.80
CA GLY A 116 -5.94 9.40 14.93
C GLY A 116 -4.70 9.55 15.82
N GLN A 117 -4.21 8.49 16.45
CA GLN A 117 -2.93 8.46 17.16
C GLN A 117 -1.75 8.54 16.19
N ASN A 118 -0.60 9.08 16.59
CA ASN A 118 0.59 9.01 15.74
C ASN A 118 1.27 7.65 15.91
N ILE A 119 1.56 6.99 14.81
CA ILE A 119 2.30 5.74 14.79
C ILE A 119 3.70 6.04 14.28
N THR A 120 4.71 5.77 15.09
CA THR A 120 6.11 5.80 14.67
C THR A 120 6.54 4.39 14.28
N MET A 121 7.07 4.26 13.07
CA MET A 121 7.50 3.00 12.50
C MET A 121 8.98 3.09 12.12
N THR A 122 9.74 2.04 12.38
CA THR A 122 11.05 1.82 11.77
C THR A 122 10.94 0.62 10.85
N THR A 123 11.32 0.78 9.59
CA THR A 123 11.20 -0.29 8.59
C THR A 123 12.51 -0.44 7.82
N ILE A 124 12.86 -1.68 7.49
CA ILE A 124 13.85 -2.00 6.47
C ILE A 124 13.17 -1.97 5.10
N ASN A 125 13.71 -1.21 4.15
CA ASN A 125 13.09 -0.95 2.86
C ASN A 125 14.02 -1.38 1.73
N LEU A 126 13.46 -1.91 0.65
CA LEU A 126 14.18 -2.11 -0.60
C LEU A 126 14.48 -0.75 -1.24
N LYS A 127 15.72 -0.54 -1.67
CA LYS A 127 16.09 0.62 -2.47
C LYS A 127 15.38 0.60 -3.83
N ARG A 128 14.65 1.67 -4.09
CA ARG A 128 13.96 2.02 -5.34
C ARG A 128 14.96 2.50 -6.40
N LYS A 129 16.09 3.12 -6.02
CA LYS A 129 17.23 3.44 -6.91
C LYS A 129 18.57 3.03 -6.29
N THR A 130 19.62 2.83 -7.09
CA THR A 130 20.90 2.27 -6.62
C THR A 130 21.62 3.10 -5.56
N ASP A 131 21.51 4.42 -5.67
CA ASP A 131 22.15 5.42 -4.82
C ASP A 131 21.17 6.06 -3.82
N GLU A 132 20.04 5.41 -3.54
CA GLU A 132 19.04 5.91 -2.60
C GLU A 132 19.61 6.08 -1.19
N THR A 133 19.24 7.17 -0.53
CA THR A 133 19.62 7.50 0.85
C THR A 133 18.39 7.76 1.72
N THR A 134 18.60 8.00 3.02
CA THR A 134 17.51 8.37 3.95
C THR A 134 16.87 9.71 3.61
N ASP A 135 17.54 10.59 2.86
CA ASP A 135 16.99 11.89 2.45
C ASP A 135 15.91 11.74 1.36
N ASP A 136 15.89 10.59 0.68
CA ASP A 136 14.90 10.22 -0.33
C ASP A 136 13.62 9.60 0.29
N ASP A 137 13.61 9.34 1.60
CA ASP A 137 12.54 8.62 2.29
C ASP A 137 11.17 9.30 2.11
N GLY A 138 10.16 8.51 1.73
CA GLY A 138 8.79 9.00 1.54
C GLY A 138 8.56 9.87 0.30
N THR A 139 9.60 10.25 -0.44
CA THR A 139 9.46 10.99 -1.72
C THR A 139 9.03 10.07 -2.85
N HIS A 140 8.44 10.59 -3.92
CA HIS A 140 8.11 9.76 -5.09
C HIS A 140 9.36 9.41 -5.90
N ILE A 141 9.66 8.11 -5.99
CA ILE A 141 10.78 7.58 -6.78
C ILE A 141 10.28 6.40 -7.60
N SER A 142 10.63 6.40 -8.88
CA SER A 142 10.37 5.26 -9.76
C SER A 142 11.26 4.08 -9.39
N CYS A 143 10.64 2.91 -9.27
CA CYS A 143 11.32 1.69 -8.89
C CYS A 143 12.24 1.20 -10.02
N ARG A 144 13.53 1.02 -9.75
CA ARG A 144 14.55 0.52 -10.72
C ARG A 144 14.27 -0.87 -11.29
N PHE A 145 13.31 -1.59 -10.73
CA PHE A 145 12.89 -2.91 -11.21
C PHE A 145 11.71 -2.84 -12.17
N LEU A 146 11.13 -1.66 -12.38
CA LEU A 146 10.10 -1.39 -13.37
C LEU A 146 10.75 -1.20 -14.75
N ASP A 147 10.24 -1.91 -15.75
CA ASP A 147 10.64 -1.70 -17.14
C ASP A 147 9.79 -0.61 -17.83
N ASN A 148 10.14 -0.28 -19.07
CA ASN A 148 9.45 0.78 -19.84
C ASN A 148 8.01 0.40 -20.27
N GLU A 149 7.60 -0.86 -20.09
CA GLU A 149 6.27 -1.38 -20.42
C GLU A 149 5.40 -1.58 -19.16
N GLY A 150 5.89 -1.17 -17.98
CA GLY A 150 5.18 -1.34 -16.70
C GLY A 150 5.37 -2.69 -16.03
N GLY A 151 6.19 -3.57 -16.61
CA GLY A 151 6.55 -4.87 -16.07
C GLY A 151 7.52 -4.74 -14.89
N CYS A 152 7.34 -5.60 -13.89
CA CYS A 152 8.26 -5.68 -12.75
C CYS A 152 9.20 -6.87 -12.96
N SER A 153 10.50 -6.60 -13.14
CA SER A 153 11.54 -7.62 -13.33
C SER A 153 11.71 -8.57 -12.13
N MET A 154 11.19 -8.20 -10.96
CA MET A 154 11.17 -9.07 -9.77
C MET A 154 9.93 -9.97 -9.71
N HIS A 155 8.93 -9.82 -10.59
CA HIS A 155 7.72 -10.64 -10.50
C HIS A 155 8.03 -12.13 -10.77
N PRO A 156 7.52 -13.08 -9.97
CA PRO A 156 6.56 -12.93 -8.86
C PRO A 156 7.19 -12.74 -7.47
N ASP A 157 8.50 -12.61 -7.36
CA ASP A 157 9.28 -12.48 -6.13
C ASP A 157 9.40 -11.02 -5.62
N ARG A 158 8.57 -10.09 -6.10
CA ARG A 158 8.57 -8.68 -5.67
C ARG A 158 8.14 -8.55 -4.19
N PRO A 159 8.51 -7.46 -3.49
CA PRO A 159 8.17 -7.28 -2.08
C PRO A 159 6.69 -7.51 -1.78
N GLY A 160 6.39 -8.17 -0.65
CA GLY A 160 5.01 -8.42 -0.22
C GLY A 160 4.14 -7.15 -0.17
N VAL A 161 4.72 -6.02 0.22
CA VAL A 161 4.02 -4.72 0.27
C VAL A 161 3.51 -4.26 -1.11
N CYS A 162 4.19 -4.62 -2.20
CA CYS A 162 3.78 -4.28 -3.56
C CYS A 162 2.46 -4.94 -3.95
N TYR A 163 2.08 -6.04 -3.28
CA TYR A 163 0.80 -6.71 -3.51
C TYR A 163 -0.36 -6.08 -2.74
N LEU A 164 -0.10 -5.18 -1.79
CA LEU A 164 -1.14 -4.59 -0.95
C LEU A 164 -1.83 -3.42 -1.62
N TYR A 165 -1.14 -2.67 -2.47
CA TYR A 165 -1.70 -1.46 -3.07
C TYR A 165 -3.04 -1.75 -3.77
N PRO A 166 -4.10 -0.96 -3.53
CA PRO A 166 -4.13 0.32 -2.81
C PRO A 166 -4.53 0.21 -1.34
N PHE A 167 -4.49 -0.98 -0.74
CA PHE A 167 -4.89 -1.15 0.66
C PHE A 167 -3.80 -0.67 1.62
N SER A 168 -4.22 0.13 2.60
CA SER A 168 -3.54 0.26 3.89
C SER A 168 -4.07 -0.82 4.81
N SER A 169 -3.24 -1.35 5.70
CA SER A 169 -3.67 -2.36 6.66
C SER A 169 -3.01 -2.21 8.02
N TRP A 170 -3.72 -2.60 9.07
CA TRP A 170 -3.22 -2.56 10.44
C TRP A 170 -3.76 -3.73 11.26
N LEU A 171 -3.14 -3.95 12.42
CA LEU A 171 -3.61 -4.89 13.43
C LEU A 171 -4.33 -4.13 14.55
N GLU A 172 -5.51 -4.61 14.90
CA GLU A 172 -6.28 -4.12 16.05
C GLU A 172 -6.55 -5.28 17.02
N ASN A 173 -6.59 -4.99 18.32
CA ASN A 173 -6.93 -5.97 19.33
C ASN A 173 -8.44 -5.96 19.58
N GLU A 174 -9.14 -6.95 19.05
CA GLU A 174 -10.55 -7.18 19.30
C GLU A 174 -10.73 -8.26 20.39
N LYS A 175 -10.97 -7.84 21.64
CA LYS A 175 -11.25 -8.74 22.78
C LYS A 175 -10.18 -9.81 23.00
N GLY A 176 -8.91 -9.44 22.89
CA GLY A 176 -7.77 -10.35 23.05
C GLY A 176 -7.37 -11.10 21.78
N THR A 177 -8.07 -10.89 20.66
CA THR A 177 -7.74 -11.48 19.36
C THR A 177 -7.21 -10.40 18.43
N ALA A 178 -6.02 -10.60 17.86
CA ALA A 178 -5.52 -9.72 16.82
C ALA A 178 -6.38 -9.88 15.55
N ARG A 179 -6.94 -8.78 15.07
CA ARG A 179 -7.70 -8.69 13.82
C ARG A 179 -6.95 -7.81 12.84
N VAL A 180 -6.89 -8.24 11.58
CA VAL A 180 -6.35 -7.43 10.50
C VAL A 180 -7.48 -6.58 9.93
N HIS A 181 -7.22 -5.29 9.78
CA HIS A 181 -8.12 -4.34 9.14
C HIS A 181 -7.46 -3.79 7.90
N ALA A 182 -8.26 -3.42 6.90
CA ALA A 182 -7.78 -2.81 5.67
C ALA A 182 -8.73 -1.72 5.18
N THR A 183 -8.17 -0.65 4.63
CA THR A 183 -8.91 0.43 3.97
C THR A 183 -8.16 0.89 2.73
N TYR A 184 -8.81 1.62 1.83
CA TYR A 184 -8.13 2.19 0.67
C TYR A 184 -7.23 3.37 1.04
N GLN A 185 -6.07 3.44 0.41
CA GLN A 185 -5.22 4.61 0.35
C GLN A 185 -5.58 5.40 -0.91
N PHE A 186 -6.15 6.59 -0.71
CA PHE A 186 -6.48 7.50 -1.81
C PHE A 186 -5.31 8.44 -2.11
N THR A 187 -4.33 7.92 -2.84
CA THR A 187 -3.10 8.68 -3.16
C THR A 187 -3.25 9.60 -4.37
N GLY A 188 -4.26 9.36 -5.20
CA GLY A 188 -4.43 10.05 -6.49
C GLY A 188 -3.61 9.44 -7.63
N ASP A 189 -2.85 8.37 -7.38
CA ASP A 189 -2.03 7.69 -8.40
C ASP A 189 -2.74 6.51 -9.07
N CYS A 190 -3.84 6.02 -8.48
CA CYS A 190 -4.56 4.86 -8.98
C CYS A 190 -5.79 5.26 -9.82
N PRO A 191 -5.85 4.88 -11.10
CA PRO A 191 -7.06 5.05 -11.93
C PRO A 191 -8.12 3.98 -11.67
N GLY A 192 -7.81 2.97 -10.86
CA GLY A 192 -8.64 1.79 -10.65
C GLY A 192 -9.89 2.01 -9.80
N PHE A 193 -10.07 3.19 -9.21
CA PHE A 193 -11.22 3.46 -8.35
C PHE A 193 -12.47 3.79 -9.17
N TYR A 194 -13.61 3.21 -8.78
CA TYR A 194 -14.90 3.41 -9.46
C TYR A 194 -16.08 3.37 -8.47
N LEU A 195 -17.22 3.93 -8.88
CA LEU A 195 -18.46 3.92 -8.09
C LEU A 195 -19.30 2.67 -8.40
N ALA A 196 -19.87 2.04 -7.37
CA ALA A 196 -20.71 0.85 -7.52
C ALA A 196 -21.96 0.87 -6.63
N ASP A 197 -23.03 0.20 -7.05
CA ASP A 197 -24.29 0.06 -6.29
C ASP A 197 -24.22 -1.00 -5.19
N SER A 198 -23.35 -1.99 -5.36
CA SER A 198 -23.14 -3.07 -4.39
C SER A 198 -21.66 -3.42 -4.31
N LEU A 199 -21.31 -4.25 -3.33
CA LEU A 199 -19.95 -4.77 -3.14
C LEU A 199 -19.66 -5.99 -4.01
N ASP A 200 -20.66 -6.54 -4.71
CA ASP A 200 -20.52 -7.76 -5.51
C ASP A 200 -19.40 -7.71 -6.56
N PRO A 201 -19.16 -6.58 -7.26
CA PRO A 201 -18.09 -6.49 -8.25
C PRO A 201 -16.67 -6.73 -7.71
N MET A 202 -16.45 -6.62 -6.39
CA MET A 202 -15.16 -6.84 -5.75
C MET A 202 -15.12 -8.10 -4.86
N LYS A 203 -16.15 -8.95 -4.92
CA LYS A 203 -16.27 -10.08 -4.00
C LYS A 203 -15.07 -11.03 -4.07
N ASP A 204 -14.58 -11.31 -5.26
CA ASP A 204 -13.44 -12.21 -5.47
C ASP A 204 -12.12 -11.50 -5.10
N GLU A 205 -11.98 -10.23 -5.45
CA GLU A 205 -10.85 -9.38 -5.04
C GLU A 205 -10.73 -9.31 -3.52
N PHE A 206 -11.81 -9.07 -2.79
CA PHE A 206 -11.78 -9.08 -1.32
C PHE A 206 -11.36 -10.44 -0.77
N LYS A 207 -11.78 -11.54 -1.41
CA LYS A 207 -11.40 -12.89 -0.98
C LYS A 207 -9.92 -13.17 -1.21
N ASP A 208 -9.36 -12.71 -2.32
CA ASP A 208 -7.94 -12.90 -2.65
C ASP A 208 -7.07 -11.98 -1.79
N TYR A 209 -7.41 -10.70 -1.72
CA TYR A 209 -6.71 -9.72 -0.89
C TYR A 209 -6.83 -10.02 0.61
N SER A 210 -7.91 -10.67 1.08
CA SER A 210 -7.99 -11.08 2.49
C SER A 210 -6.83 -12.00 2.89
N LYS A 211 -6.36 -12.86 1.97
CA LYS A 211 -5.20 -13.71 2.23
C LYS A 211 -3.89 -12.92 2.15
N ILE A 212 -3.72 -12.14 1.08
CA ILE A 212 -2.50 -11.36 0.83
C ILE A 212 -2.23 -10.40 1.99
N ILE A 213 -3.25 -9.62 2.38
CA ILE A 213 -3.15 -8.63 3.45
C ILE A 213 -2.88 -9.32 4.79
N TYR A 214 -3.60 -10.40 5.11
CA TYR A 214 -3.38 -11.13 6.36
C TYR A 214 -1.95 -11.67 6.46
N ASP A 215 -1.49 -12.38 5.42
CA ASP A 215 -0.16 -12.99 5.39
C ASP A 215 0.94 -11.92 5.53
N TYR A 216 0.80 -10.80 4.81
CA TYR A 216 1.75 -9.69 4.93
C TYR A 216 1.78 -9.10 6.34
N ASN A 217 0.63 -8.88 6.98
CA ASN A 217 0.59 -8.33 8.34
C ASN A 217 1.25 -9.26 9.35
N MET A 218 1.06 -10.58 9.20
CA MET A 218 1.73 -11.57 10.05
C MET A 218 3.24 -11.59 9.81
N ALA A 219 3.68 -11.55 8.55
CA ALA A 219 5.08 -11.51 8.18
C ALA A 219 5.77 -10.21 8.66
N SER A 220 5.10 -9.06 8.51
CA SER A 220 5.55 -7.76 9.01
C SER A 220 5.68 -7.76 10.54
N ASN A 221 4.69 -8.31 11.26
CA ASN A 221 4.79 -8.45 12.72
C ASN A 221 5.96 -9.34 13.16
N ARG A 222 6.21 -10.45 12.45
CA ARG A 222 7.37 -11.31 12.70
C ARG A 222 8.69 -10.57 12.44
N THR A 223 8.76 -9.82 11.34
CA THR A 223 9.93 -9.00 10.96
C THR A 223 10.31 -8.03 12.08
N ASN A 224 9.33 -7.42 12.74
CA ASN A 224 9.56 -6.56 13.91
C ASN A 224 10.13 -7.34 15.11
N ARG A 225 9.62 -8.55 15.39
CA ARG A 225 10.13 -9.42 16.47
C ARG A 225 11.56 -9.90 16.23
N GLU A 226 11.93 -10.05 14.96
CA GLU A 226 13.27 -10.44 14.52
C GLU A 226 14.27 -9.25 14.51
N GLY A 227 13.81 -8.04 14.83
CA GLY A 227 14.67 -6.85 14.97
C GLY A 227 14.93 -6.11 13.66
N PHE A 228 14.23 -6.43 12.58
CA PHE A 228 14.32 -5.74 11.28
C PHE A 228 13.35 -4.57 11.14
N GLY A 229 12.59 -4.27 12.19
CA GLY A 229 11.68 -3.14 12.22
C GLY A 229 11.11 -2.92 13.62
N SER A 230 10.33 -1.87 13.78
CA SER A 230 9.59 -1.58 15.00
C SER A 230 8.35 -0.76 14.70
N VAL A 231 7.35 -0.88 15.58
CA VAL A 231 6.14 -0.05 15.55
C VAL A 231 5.87 0.39 16.99
N SER A 232 5.68 1.69 17.19
CA SER A 232 5.31 2.27 18.47
C SER A 232 4.15 3.25 18.28
N PHE A 233 3.19 3.19 19.18
CA PHE A 233 2.04 4.08 19.22
C PHE A 233 2.34 5.18 20.23
N VAL A 234 2.27 6.45 19.80
CA VAL A 234 2.57 7.64 20.62
C VAL A 234 1.29 8.43 20.87
#